data_AF-A0A6M0C243-F1
#
_entry.id   AF-A0A6M0C243-F1
#
_cell.length_a   1.000
_cell.length_b   1.000
_cell.length_c   1.000
_cell.angle_alpha   90.00
_cell.angle_beta   90.00
_cell.angle_gamma   90.00
#
_symmetry.space_group_name_H-M   'P 1'
#
loop_
_entity.id
_entity.type
_entity.pdbx_description
1 polymer ?
#
loop_
_entity_poly.entity_id
_entity_poly.type
_entity_poly.pdbx_seq_one_letter_code
_entity_poly.pdbx_strand_id
1 'polypeptide(L)'
;FGICASSGSACTSGSLEPSHVLRSMGLPYTVLHGSIRFSLSRFTTEAEVDKVLAVMPGVIDRLRALSPFNSDDAGWLQSQEQAVLAR
;
A
#
# COMPACT_ATOMS: atom_id res chain seq x y z
N PHE A 1 -8.29 14.85 1.87
CA PHE A 1 -7.08 14.69 2.71
C PHE A 1 -5.87 15.48 2.22
N GLY A 2 -5.72 15.77 0.91
CA GLY A 2 -4.57 16.54 0.41
C GLY A 2 -3.25 15.77 0.56
N ILE A 3 -3.31 14.46 0.33
CA ILE A 3 -2.18 13.54 0.36
C ILE A 3 -2.02 13.00 -1.05
N CYS A 4 -0.83 13.08 -1.63
CA CYS A 4 -0.52 12.61 -2.97
C CYS A 4 0.21 11.26 -2.89
N ALA A 5 -0.27 10.27 -3.64
CA ALA A 5 0.31 8.94 -3.71
C ALA A 5 0.13 8.37 -5.13
N SER A 6 0.84 7.28 -5.43
CA SER A 6 0.68 6.53 -6.68
C SER A 6 0.09 5.14 -6.39
N SER A 7 -0.77 4.64 -7.27
CA SER A 7 -1.22 3.24 -7.27
C SER A 7 -0.26 2.41 -8.13
N GLY A 8 0.50 1.50 -7.51
CA GLY A 8 1.48 0.64 -8.19
C GLY A 8 2.92 1.20 -8.30
N SER A 9 3.70 0.70 -9.28
CA SER A 9 5.16 0.88 -9.33
C SER A 9 5.64 2.28 -9.70
N ALA A 10 4.85 3.10 -10.40
CA ALA A 10 5.14 4.53 -10.63
C ALA A 10 4.10 5.22 -11.50
N CYS A 11 3.51 4.49 -12.47
CA CYS A 11 2.67 5.06 -13.52
C CYS A 11 1.52 4.11 -13.85
N THR A 12 0.28 4.55 -13.65
CA THR A 12 -0.88 3.89 -14.25
C THR A 12 -1.04 4.48 -15.66
N SER A 13 -0.41 3.89 -16.67
CA SER A 13 -0.48 4.36 -18.07
C SER A 13 -1.80 3.97 -18.77
N GLY A 14 -2.91 3.86 -18.03
CA GLY A 14 -4.21 3.40 -18.52
C GLY A 14 -4.37 1.88 -18.67
N SER A 15 -3.38 1.07 -18.27
CA SER A 15 -3.52 -0.39 -18.23
C SER A 15 -4.17 -0.86 -16.92
N LEU A 16 -5.14 -1.77 -17.01
CA LEU A 16 -5.75 -2.47 -15.88
C LEU A 16 -4.82 -3.55 -15.28
N GLU A 17 -3.70 -3.83 -15.95
CA GLU A 17 -2.76 -4.85 -15.50
C GLU A 17 -1.99 -4.41 -14.24
N PRO A 18 -1.89 -5.28 -13.23
CA PRO A 18 -1.13 -4.98 -12.02
C PRO A 18 0.36 -4.83 -12.29
N SER A 19 1.06 -4.16 -11.38
CA SER A 19 2.47 -3.82 -11.53
C SER A 19 3.35 -5.06 -11.79
N HIS A 20 4.07 -5.04 -12.92
CA HIS A 20 5.04 -6.10 -13.26
C HIS A 20 6.16 -6.21 -12.21
N VAL A 21 6.54 -5.10 -11.56
CA VAL A 21 7.57 -5.10 -10.50
C VAL A 21 7.07 -5.87 -9.28
N LEU A 22 5.87 -5.54 -8.79
CA LEU A 22 5.28 -6.21 -7.63
C LEU A 22 5.01 -7.70 -7.91
N ARG A 23 4.66 -8.05 -9.15
CA ARG A 23 4.56 -9.44 -9.59
C ARG A 23 5.92 -10.15 -9.56
N SER A 24 6.99 -9.52 -10.04
CA SER A 24 8.35 -10.07 -9.97
C SER A 24 8.87 -10.23 -8.54
N MET A 25 8.36 -9.44 -7.59
CA MET A 25 8.64 -9.61 -6.15
C MET A 25 7.91 -10.81 -5.52
N GLY A 26 7.09 -11.53 -6.29
CA GLY A 26 6.38 -12.72 -5.82
C GLY A 26 5.12 -12.44 -5.01
N LEU A 27 4.58 -11.22 -5.09
CA LEU A 27 3.34 -10.88 -4.40
C LEU A 27 2.13 -11.57 -5.06
N PRO A 28 1.17 -12.10 -4.27
CA PRO A 28 -0.03 -12.72 -4.82
C PRO A 28 -0.83 -11.74 -5.69
N TYR A 29 -1.34 -12.23 -6.83
CA TYR A 29 -2.07 -11.39 -7.78
C TYR A 29 -3.25 -10.64 -7.14
N THR A 30 -3.93 -11.28 -6.20
CA THR A 30 -5.10 -10.74 -5.49
C THR A 30 -4.80 -9.48 -4.68
N VAL A 31 -3.55 -9.24 -4.27
CA VAL A 31 -3.17 -8.06 -3.47
C VAL A 31 -2.55 -6.94 -4.29
N LEU A 32 -2.14 -7.21 -5.54
CA LEU A 32 -1.39 -6.26 -6.36
C LEU A 32 -2.17 -4.98 -6.66
N HIS A 33 -3.49 -5.11 -6.83
CA HIS A 33 -4.37 -3.99 -7.15
C HIS A 33 -4.58 -3.02 -5.97
N GLY A 34 -4.30 -3.46 -4.74
CA GLY A 34 -4.38 -2.64 -3.52
C GLY A 34 -3.09 -1.88 -3.19
N SER A 35 -2.09 -1.90 -4.07
CA SER A 35 -0.78 -1.30 -3.78
C SER A 35 -0.80 0.23 -3.83
N ILE A 36 -0.19 0.85 -2.81
CA ILE A 36 -0.03 2.31 -2.68
C ILE A 36 1.45 2.62 -2.44
N ARG A 37 2.00 3.56 -3.22
CA ARG A 37 3.38 4.00 -3.11
C ARG A 37 3.45 5.47 -2.71
N PHE A 38 4.08 5.72 -1.56
CA PHE A 38 4.52 7.05 -1.15
C PHE A 38 5.99 7.25 -1.54
N SER A 39 6.29 8.38 -2.16
CA SER A 39 7.65 8.77 -2.53
C SER A 39 8.00 10.04 -1.79
N LEU A 40 8.96 9.95 -0.87
CA LEU A 40 9.40 11.09 -0.07
C LEU A 40 10.48 11.89 -0.82
N SER A 41 10.65 13.14 -0.42
CA SER A 41 11.73 13.99 -0.89
C SER A 41 12.41 14.69 0.29
N ARG A 42 13.50 15.42 0.04
CA ARG A 42 14.15 16.26 1.06
C ARG A 42 13.25 17.36 1.65
N PHE A 43 12.11 17.63 1.02
CA PHE A 43 11.14 18.61 1.45
C PHE A 43 9.99 18.00 2.25
N THR A 44 9.92 16.66 2.33
CA THR A 44 8.89 16.00 3.11
C THR A 44 9.14 16.23 4.60
N THR A 45 8.12 16.67 5.31
CA THR A 45 8.17 17.00 6.73
C THR A 45 7.56 15.89 7.58
N GLU A 46 7.97 15.80 8.85
CA GLU A 46 7.41 14.85 9.81
C GLU A 46 5.90 15.05 10.00
N ALA A 47 5.45 16.30 10.05
CA ALA A 47 4.03 16.64 10.15
C ALA A 47 3.19 16.12 8.95
N GLU A 48 3.77 16.06 7.74
CA GLU A 48 3.10 15.44 6.60
C GLU A 48 2.99 13.92 6.75
N VAL A 49 3.99 13.27 7.35
CA VAL A 49 3.95 11.83 7.66
C VAL A 49 2.91 11.56 8.74
N ASP A 50 2.89 12.33 9.82
CA ASP A 50 1.88 12.23 10.89
C ASP A 50 0.46 12.38 10.35
N LYS A 51 0.26 13.31 9.41
CA LYS A 51 -1.02 13.48 8.73
C LYS A 51 -1.43 12.24 7.93
N VAL A 52 -0.49 11.58 7.25
CA VAL A 52 -0.77 10.32 6.56
C VAL A 52 -1.15 9.24 7.57
N LEU A 53 -0.40 9.10 8.66
CA LEU A 53 -0.66 8.11 9.71
C LEU A 53 -2.02 8.32 10.41
N ALA A 54 -2.45 9.56 10.60
CA ALA A 54 -3.75 9.87 11.20
C ALA A 54 -4.93 9.57 10.26
N VAL A 55 -4.74 9.65 8.95
CA VAL A 55 -5.83 9.53 7.95
C VAL A 55 -5.93 8.13 7.37
N MET A 56 -4.79 7.53 7.02
CA MET A 56 -4.73 6.32 6.20
C MET A 56 -5.44 5.12 6.82
N PRO A 57 -5.33 4.82 8.14
CA PRO A 57 -6.02 3.69 8.74
C PRO A 57 -7.53 3.75 8.54
N GLY A 58 -8.16 4.90 8.80
CA GLY A 58 -9.61 5.06 8.61
C GLY A 58 -10.07 4.94 7.16
N VAL A 59 -9.22 5.30 6.19
CA VAL A 59 -9.50 5.07 4.76
C VAL A 59 -9.47 3.57 4.45
N ILE A 60 -8.45 2.86 4.95
CA ILE A 60 -8.30 1.42 4.76
C ILE A 60 -9.47 0.67 5.39
N ASP A 61 -9.84 0.98 6.62
CA ASP A 61 -10.95 0.33 7.34
C ASP A 61 -12.26 0.47 6.59
N ARG A 62 -12.56 1.68 6.11
CA ARG A 62 -13.77 1.94 5.32
C ARG A 62 -13.79 1.11 4.02
N LEU A 63 -12.68 1.07 3.29
CA LEU A 63 -12.61 0.32 2.02
C LEU A 63 -12.72 -1.18 2.26
N ARG A 64 -12.10 -1.70 3.32
CA ARG A 64 -12.20 -3.10 3.73
C ARG A 64 -13.62 -3.49 4.11
N ALA A 65 -14.34 -2.62 4.83
CA ALA A 65 -15.73 -2.87 5.21
C ALA A 65 -16.69 -2.96 3.99
N LEU A 66 -16.35 -2.33 2.88
CA LEU A 66 -17.12 -2.37 1.63
C LEU A 66 -16.69 -3.52 0.69
N SER A 67 -15.49 -4.05 0.86
CA SER A 67 -14.92 -5.05 -0.04
C SER A 67 -15.44 -6.44 0.31
N PRO A 68 -15.95 -7.22 -0.66
CA PRO A 68 -16.23 -8.64 -0.46
C PRO A 68 -14.94 -9.49 -0.41
N PHE A 69 -13.77 -8.87 -0.62
CA PHE A 69 -12.45 -9.50 -0.54
C PHE A 69 -11.66 -8.89 0.62
N ASN A 70 -11.70 -9.54 1.78
CA ASN A 70 -10.98 -9.16 3.00
C ASN A 70 -10.18 -10.38 3.52
N SER A 71 -8.91 -10.48 3.14
CA SER A 71 -8.03 -11.58 3.62
C SER A 71 -6.87 -11.00 4.43
N ASP A 72 -7.10 -10.84 5.73
CA ASP A 72 -6.04 -10.54 6.71
C ASP A 72 -5.18 -11.79 7.03
N ASP A 73 -5.63 -12.98 6.62
CA ASP A 73 -4.94 -14.27 6.79
C ASP A 73 -3.80 -14.51 5.78
N ALA A 74 -3.27 -13.45 5.20
CA ALA A 74 -2.18 -13.52 4.23
C ALA A 74 -0.86 -13.90 4.93
N GLY A 75 -0.54 -15.20 4.96
CA GLY A 75 0.69 -15.72 5.57
C GLY A 75 2.01 -15.10 5.06
N TRP A 76 2.01 -14.51 3.86
CA TRP A 76 3.16 -13.78 3.30
C TRP A 76 3.37 -12.39 3.90
N LEU A 77 2.32 -11.78 4.47
CA LEU A 77 2.38 -10.47 5.13
C LEU A 77 2.98 -10.63 6.54
N GLN A 78 2.57 -11.70 7.24
CA GLN A 78 3.03 -12.04 8.58
C GLN A 78 4.54 -12.28 8.62
N SER A 79 5.12 -12.90 7.59
CA SER A 79 6.57 -13.12 7.51
C SER A 79 7.38 -11.83 7.32
N GLN A 80 6.81 -10.83 6.63
CA GLN A 80 7.44 -9.53 6.40
C GLN A 80 7.36 -8.62 7.63
N GLU A 81 6.24 -8.63 8.34
CA GLU A 81 6.07 -7.86 9.59
C GLU A 81 7.05 -8.32 10.67
N GLN A 82 7.25 -9.63 10.80
CA GLN A 82 8.26 -10.20 11.71
C GLN A 82 9.68 -9.74 11.36
N ALA A 83 10.00 -9.61 10.07
CA ALA A 83 11.32 -9.12 9.64
C ALA A 83 11.55 -7.63 9.91
N VAL A 84 10.48 -6.82 9.95
CA VAL A 84 10.55 -5.39 10.29
C VAL A 84 10.62 -5.20 11.80
N LEU A 85 9.84 -5.95 12.59
CA LEU A 85 9.83 -5.87 14.06
C LEU A 85 11.07 -6.49 14.71
N ALA A 86 11.76 -7.40 14.02
CA ALA A 86 13.02 -8.00 14.47
C ALA A 86 14.26 -7.12 14.22
N ARG A 87 14.09 -5.90 13.71
CA ARG A 87 15.15 -4.90 13.47
C ARG A 87 14.98 -3.72 14.41
#